data_AF-A0A5B0BFR5-F1
#
_entry.id   AF-A0A5B0BFR5-F1
#
_cell.length_a   1.000
_cell.length_b   1.000
_cell.length_c   1.000
_cell.angle_alpha   90.00
_cell.angle_beta   90.00
_cell.angle_gamma   90.00
#
_symmetry.space_group_name_H-M   'P 1'
#
loop_
_entity.id
_entity.type
_entity.pdbx_description
1 polymer ?
#
loop_
_entity_poly.entity_id
_entity_poly.type
_entity_poly.pdbx_seq_one_letter_code
_entity_poly.pdbx_strand_id
1 'polypeptide(L)' 'MIKKVPVKHILSVKINSKREDMYMNATHFGLSHPIVIACSQELDTLLNRYENIRSVQQARKVMS' A
#
# COMPACT_ATOMS: atom_id res chain seq x y z
N MET A 1 2.77 26.62 -11.23
CA MET A 1 3.84 25.64 -10.95
C MET A 1 3.21 24.32 -10.52
N ILE A 2 3.18 23.29 -11.36
CA ILE A 2 2.65 21.97 -10.99
C ILE A 2 3.75 21.23 -10.23
N LYS A 3 3.57 21.04 -8.91
CA LYS A 3 4.52 20.27 -8.09
C LYS A 3 4.39 18.78 -8.48
N LYS A 4 5.49 18.12 -8.84
CA LYS A 4 5.51 16.67 -9.09
C LYS A 4 5.38 15.92 -7.77
N VAL A 5 4.27 15.21 -7.56
CA VAL A 5 4.07 14.36 -6.38
C VAL A 5 4.82 13.03 -6.59
N PRO A 6 5.68 12.60 -5.64
CA PRO A 6 6.38 11.33 -5.77
C PRO A 6 5.41 10.14 -5.78
N VAL A 7 5.63 9.17 -6.67
CA VAL A 7 4.82 7.93 -6.75
C VAL A 7 4.75 7.20 -5.40
N LYS A 8 5.86 7.21 -4.65
CA LYS A 8 5.94 6.66 -3.30
C LYS A 8 4.95 7.31 -2.33
N HIS A 9 4.75 8.62 -2.43
CA HIS A 9 3.79 9.34 -1.59
C HIS A 9 2.34 8.95 -1.94
N ILE A 10 2.02 8.85 -3.23
CA ILE A 10 0.71 8.40 -3.71
C ILE A 10 0.41 6.98 -3.20
N LEU A 11 1.39 6.07 -3.26
CA LEU A 11 1.25 4.71 -2.75
C LEU A 11 1.04 4.68 -1.23
N SER A 12 1.76 5.49 -0.46
CA SER A 12 1.59 5.59 0.99
C SER A 12 0.16 6.00 1.37
N VAL A 13 -0.40 7.01 0.69
CA VAL A 13 -1.79 7.44 0.92
C VAL A 13 -2.78 6.32 0.60
N LYS A 14 -2.59 5.61 -0.52
CA LYS A 14 -3.45 4.47 -0.91
C LYS A 14 -3.38 3.32 0.10
N ILE A 15 -2.19 3.02 0.63
CA ILE A 15 -1.98 1.99 1.66
C ILE A 15 -2.79 2.35 2.92
N ASN A 16 -2.68 3.59 3.40
CA ASN A 16 -3.39 4.02 4.61
C ASN A 16 -4.91 3.95 4.43
N SER A 17 -5.43 4.48 3.31
CA SER A 17 -6.87 4.39 3.01
C SER A 17 -7.35 2.94 2.92
N LYS A 18 -6.59 2.04 2.28
CA LYS A 18 -6.97 0.63 2.18
C LYS A 18 -6.91 -0.10 3.53
N ARG A 19 -6.00 0.29 4.43
CA ARG A 19 -5.96 -0.24 5.81
C ARG A 19 -7.22 0.12 6.58
N GLU A 20 -7.65 1.38 6.49
CA GLU A 20 -8.88 1.85 7.13
C GLU A 20 -10.09 1.05 6.61
N ASP A 21 -10.23 0.90 5.30
CA ASP A 21 -11.30 0.08 4.69
C ASP A 21 -11.29 -1.37 5.20
N MET A 22 -10.11 -2.00 5.26
CA MET A 22 -9.96 -3.37 5.75
C MET A 22 -10.39 -3.50 7.22
N TYR A 23 -9.99 -2.56 8.08
CA TYR A 23 -10.37 -2.57 9.49
C TYR A 23 -11.87 -2.31 9.69
N MET A 24 -12.47 -1.40 8.93
CA MET A 24 -13.91 -1.16 8.97
C MET A 24 -14.68 -2.43 8.55
N ASN A 25 -14.27 -3.05 7.44
CA ASN A 25 -14.89 -4.28 6.94
C ASN A 25 -14.71 -5.45 7.92
N ALA A 26 -13.53 -5.59 8.54
CA ALA A 26 -13.27 -6.61 9.54
C ALA A 26 -14.13 -6.43 10.79
N THR A 27 -14.35 -5.18 11.20
CA THR A 27 -15.22 -4.86 12.34
C THR A 27 -16.68 -5.18 12.04
N HIS A 28 -17.12 -4.95 10.81
CA HIS A 28 -18.52 -5.14 10.43
C HIS A 28 -18.86 -6.59 10.04
N PHE A 29 -17.97 -7.28 9.31
CA PHE A 29 -18.24 -8.60 8.73
C PHE A 29 -17.42 -9.73 9.36
N GLY A 30 -16.38 -9.42 10.14
CA GLY A 30 -15.42 -10.39 10.66
C GLY A 30 -14.24 -10.67 9.73
N LEU A 31 -13.15 -11.21 10.29
CA LEU A 31 -11.84 -11.33 9.61
C LEU A 31 -11.85 -12.27 8.41
N SER A 32 -12.63 -13.35 8.46
CA SER A 32 -12.69 -14.36 7.40
C SER A 32 -13.72 -14.03 6.31
N HIS A 33 -14.38 -12.88 6.39
CA HIS A 33 -15.36 -12.51 5.37
C HIS A 33 -14.64 -12.27 4.03
N PRO A 34 -15.18 -12.75 2.89
CA PRO A 34 -14.52 -12.62 1.59
C PRO A 34 -14.11 -11.18 1.24
N ILE A 35 -14.89 -10.19 1.66
CA ILE A 35 -14.57 -8.76 1.43
C ILE A 35 -13.32 -8.30 2.19
N VAL A 36 -13.07 -8.83 3.39
CA VAL A 36 -11.91 -8.51 4.21
C VAL A 36 -10.67 -9.18 3.64
N ILE A 37 -10.80 -10.44 3.21
CA ILE A 37 -9.75 -11.19 2.51
C ILE A 37 -9.36 -10.49 1.19
N ALA A 38 -10.33 -10.03 0.42
CA ALA A 38 -10.06 -9.25 -0.80
C ALA A 38 -9.32 -7.93 -0.47
N CYS A 39 -9.79 -7.20 0.54
CA CYS A 39 -9.11 -5.98 1.00
C CYS A 39 -7.66 -6.25 1.46
N SER A 40 -7.40 -7.34 2.17
CA SER A 40 -6.04 -7.69 2.61
C SER A 40 -5.13 -8.00 1.41
N GLN A 41 -5.62 -8.73 0.41
CA GLN A 41 -4.86 -9.04 -0.81
C GLN A 41 -4.54 -7.77 -1.64
N GLU A 42 -5.48 -6.83 -1.72
CA GLU A 42 -5.25 -5.53 -2.35
C GLU A 42 -4.21 -4.71 -1.58
N LEU A 43 -4.30 -4.70 -0.25
CA LEU A 43 -3.34 -4.02 0.62
C LEU A 43 -1.93 -4.61 0.45
N ASP A 44 -1.79 -5.93 0.42
CA ASP A 44 -0.53 -6.62 0.19
C ASP A 44 0.08 -6.24 -1.17
N THR A 45 -0.74 -6.13 -2.21
CA THR A 45 -0.29 -5.68 -3.53
C THR A 45 0.28 -4.25 -3.49
N LEU A 46 -0.35 -3.35 -2.73
CA LEU A 46 0.13 -1.97 -2.57
C LEU A 46 1.44 -1.92 -1.76
N LEU A 47 1.53 -2.71 -0.68
CA LEU A 47 2.73 -2.83 0.15
C LEU A 47 3.91 -3.36 -0.66
N ASN A 48 3.71 -4.43 -1.43
CA ASN A 48 4.73 -5.00 -2.30
C ASN A 48 5.27 -3.99 -3.32
N ARG A 49 4.39 -3.19 -3.93
CA ARG A 49 4.82 -2.11 -4.85
C ARG A 49 5.63 -1.02 -4.14
N TYR A 50 5.22 -0.65 -2.93
CA TYR A 50 5.92 0.36 -2.14
C TYR A 50 7.33 -0.11 -1.73
N GLU A 51 7.45 -1.35 -1.25
CA GLU A 51 8.75 -1.94 -0.89
C GLU A 51 9.64 -2.17 -2.11
N ASN A 52 9.09 -2.52 -3.27
CA ASN A 52 9.89 -2.64 -4.50
C ASN A 52 10.53 -1.30 -4.91
N ILE A 53 9.79 -0.19 -4.80
CA ILE A 53 10.37 1.15 -5.03
C ILE A 53 11.48 1.45 -4.03
N ARG A 54 11.31 1.06 -2.76
CA ARG A 54 12.33 1.23 -1.71
C ARG A 54 13.58 0.40 -2.00
N SER A 55 13.44 -0.86 -2.40
CA SER A 55 14.58 -1.75 -2.70
C SER A 55 15.35 -1.28 -3.94
N VAL A 56 14.65 -0.84 -4.99
CA VAL A 56 15.28 -0.25 -6.19
C VAL A 56 16.04 1.04 -5.85
N GLN A 57 15.48 1.90 -5.00
CA GLN A 57 16.17 3.11 -4.54
C GLN A 57 17.41 2.79 -3.71
N GLN A 58 17.34 1.78 -2.83
CA GLN A 58 18.47 1.34 -2.03
C GLN A 58 19.58 0.77 -2.93
N ALA A 59 19.25 -0.11 -3.87
CA ALA A 59 20.19 -0.70 -4.83
C ALA A 59 20.90 0.36 -5.68
N ARG A 60 20.17 1.38 -6.13
CA ARG A 60 20.75 2.49 -6.92
C ARG A 60 21.74 3.34 -6.12
N LYS A 61 21.57 3.44 -4.79
CA LYS A 61 22.46 4.21 -3.90
C LYS A 61 23.76 3.47 -3.58
N VAL A 62 23.78 2.13 -3.61
CA VAL A 62 25.00 1.33 -3.39
C VAL A 62 25.85 1.19 -4.66
N MET A 63 25.28 1.47 -5.84
CA MET A 63 25.98 1.40 -7.14
C MET A 63 26.51 2.76 -7.63
N SER A 64 26.33 3.85 -6.87
CA SER A 64 26.88 5.19 -7.15
C SER A 64 27.95 5.56 -6.14
#